data_AF-A0A7V3CUA0-F1
#
_entry.id   AF-A0A7V3CUA0-F1
#
_cell.length_a   1.000
_cell.length_b   1.000
_cell.length_c   1.000
_cell.angle_alpha   90.00
_cell.angle_beta   90.00
_cell.angle_gamma   90.00
#
_symmetry.space_group_name_H-M   'P 1'
#
loop_
_entity.id
_entity.type
_entity.pdbx_description
1 polymer ?
#
loop_
_entity_poly.entity_id
_entity_poly.type
_entity_poly.pdbx_seq_one_letter_code
_entity_poly.pdbx_strand_id
1 'polypeptide(L)'
;MRVLQICNKAPYPPNDGSSIAIYNMGEGFISNNVQLHVLTINTKKHFKPDDQIPIEYKEKSHYKSVYRDASVTPWGAFANLFSSQSYFVSRFYFSEFEKALME
;
A
#
# COMPACT_ATOMS: atom_id res chain seq x y z
N MET A 1 -16.96 -4.46 -14.05
CA MET A 1 -15.55 -4.01 -14.23
C MET A 1 -14.74 -4.47 -13.03
N ARG A 2 -13.46 -4.83 -13.22
CA ARG A 2 -12.54 -5.22 -12.14
C ARG A 2 -11.39 -4.23 -12.06
N VAL A 3 -11.06 -3.77 -10.85
CA VAL A 3 -10.00 -2.79 -10.62
C VAL A 3 -9.10 -3.28 -9.48
N LEU A 4 -7.79 -3.20 -9.69
CA LEU A 4 -6.79 -3.36 -8.65
C LEU A 4 -6.16 -1.99 -8.36
N GLN A 5 -6.28 -1.53 -7.11
CA GLN A 5 -5.72 -0.28 -6.64
C GLN A 5 -4.48 -0.58 -5.78
N ILE A 6 -3.31 -0.40 -6.39
CA ILE A 6 -2.01 -0.56 -5.71
C ILE A 6 -1.64 0.74 -5.02
N CYS A 7 -1.38 0.69 -3.72
CA CYS A 7 -1.18 1.86 -2.88
C CYS A 7 0.17 1.82 -2.17
N ASN A 8 0.86 2.96 -2.11
CA ASN A 8 2.11 3.11 -1.37
C ASN A 8 1.90 3.39 0.14
N LYS A 9 0.65 3.57 0.57
CA LYS A 9 0.28 3.84 1.96
C LYS A 9 -1.15 3.34 2.23
N ALA A 10 -1.39 2.89 3.46
CA ALA A 10 -2.71 2.48 3.92
C ALA A 10 -3.77 3.61 3.78
N PRO A 11 -5.02 3.26 3.44
CA PRO A 11 -6.09 4.23 3.17
C PRO A 11 -6.68 4.87 4.43
N TYR A 12 -6.68 4.17 5.56
CA TYR A 12 -7.40 4.60 6.78
C TYR A 12 -6.49 4.50 8.01
N PRO A 13 -6.58 5.42 8.99
CA PRO A 13 -7.40 6.63 8.99
C PRO A 13 -6.96 7.66 7.93
N PRO A 14 -7.89 8.38 7.27
CA PRO A 14 -7.63 9.32 6.20
C PRO A 14 -7.19 10.68 6.77
N ASN A 15 -6.08 10.69 7.51
CA ASN A 15 -5.53 11.85 8.19
C ASN A 15 -4.41 12.57 7.41
N ASP A 16 -4.10 12.10 6.20
CA ASP A 16 -3.12 12.74 5.31
C ASP A 16 -3.60 12.69 3.86
N GLY A 17 -3.11 13.61 3.02
CA GLY A 17 -3.60 13.78 1.66
C GLY A 17 -3.55 12.51 0.81
N SER A 18 -2.51 11.67 0.95
CA SER A 18 -2.43 10.42 0.19
C SER A 18 -3.48 9.41 0.64
N SER A 19 -3.67 9.23 1.95
CA SER A 19 -4.68 8.31 2.47
C SER A 19 -6.10 8.78 2.21
N ILE A 20 -6.37 10.10 2.29
CA ILE A 20 -7.66 10.69 1.90
C ILE A 20 -7.98 10.36 0.44
N ALA A 21 -7.01 10.56 -0.46
CA ALA A 21 -7.22 10.28 -1.88
C ALA A 21 -7.46 8.78 -2.14
N ILE A 22 -6.65 7.90 -1.54
CA ILE A 22 -6.78 6.45 -1.71
C ILE A 22 -8.14 5.97 -1.20
N TYR A 23 -8.54 6.38 0.01
CA TYR A 23 -9.78 5.95 0.64
C TYR A 23 -11.01 6.43 -0.13
N ASN A 24 -11.09 7.72 -0.46
CA ASN A 24 -12.23 8.27 -1.20
C ASN A 24 -12.32 7.73 -2.63
N MET A 25 -11.19 7.43 -3.28
CA MET A 25 -11.19 6.77 -4.57
C MET A 25 -11.75 5.34 -4.46
N GLY A 26 -11.36 4.60 -3.42
CA GLY A 26 -11.92 3.29 -3.11
C GLY A 26 -13.42 3.34 -2.88
N GLU A 27 -13.89 4.25 -2.05
CA GLU A 27 -15.32 4.48 -1.78
C GLU A 27 -16.11 4.82 -3.06
N GLY A 28 -15.52 5.63 -3.94
CA GLY A 28 -16.11 5.95 -5.24
C GLY A 28 -16.28 4.71 -6.12
N PHE A 29 -15.27 3.84 -6.19
CA PHE A 29 -15.36 2.57 -6.92
C PHE A 29 -16.41 1.64 -6.32
N ILE A 30 -16.40 1.47 -5.00
CA ILE A 30 -17.36 0.64 -4.27
C ILE A 30 -18.80 1.11 -4.54
N SER A 31 -19.03 2.42 -4.42
CA SER A 31 -20.35 3.03 -4.64
C SER A 31 -20.88 2.85 -6.07
N ASN A 32 -19.99 2.62 -7.03
CA ASN A 32 -20.32 2.33 -8.43
C ASN A 32 -20.36 0.83 -8.75
N ASN A 33 -20.45 -0.04 -7.73
CA ASN A 33 -20.48 -1.50 -7.87
C ASN A 33 -19.29 -2.07 -8.66
N VAL A 34 -18.12 -1.43 -8.56
CA VAL A 34 -16.87 -1.95 -9.13
C VAL A 34 -16.35 -3.05 -8.23
N GLN A 35 -15.92 -4.17 -8.83
CA GLN A 35 -15.20 -5.21 -8.10
C GLN A 35 -13.76 -4.72 -7.83
N LEU A 36 -13.56 -4.11 -6.68
CA LEU A 36 -12.32 -3.46 -6.28
C LEU A 36 -11.46 -4.40 -5.44
N HIS A 37 -10.17 -4.48 -5.75
CA HIS A 37 -9.15 -5.04 -4.87
C HIS A 37 -8.18 -3.92 -4.47
N VAL A 38 -7.95 -3.73 -3.18
CA VAL A 38 -6.98 -2.75 -2.65
C VAL A 38 -5.80 -3.52 -2.06
N LEU A 39 -4.62 -3.30 -2.63
CA LEU A 39 -3.36 -3.82 -2.10
C LEU A 39 -2.46 -2.65 -1.71
N THR A 40 -2.08 -2.56 -0.45
CA THR A 40 -1.29 -1.44 0.07
C THR A 40 -0.02 -1.87 0.78
N ILE A 41 1.01 -1.04 0.66
CA ILE A 41 2.19 -1.12 1.54
C ILE A 41 1.87 -0.37 2.84
N ASN A 42 2.06 -1.04 3.98
CA ASN A 42 1.93 -0.46 5.31
C ASN A 42 3.32 -0.27 5.91
N THR A 43 3.94 0.88 5.63
CA THR A 43 5.31 1.14 6.06
C THR A 43 5.41 1.46 7.55
N LYS A 44 6.53 1.13 8.18
CA LYS A 44 6.84 1.55 9.56
C LYS A 44 6.66 3.06 9.81
N LYS A 45 7.08 3.91 8.86
CA LYS A 45 7.02 5.38 8.99
C LYS A 45 5.59 5.93 8.98
N HIS A 46 4.71 5.33 8.18
CA HIS A 46 3.32 5.74 8.01
C HIS A 46 2.37 4.62 8.42
N PHE A 47 2.71 3.94 9.51
CA PHE A 47 1.98 2.76 9.93
C PHE A 47 0.55 3.13 10.31
N LYS A 48 -0.41 2.39 9.78
CA LYS A 48 -1.82 2.52 10.15
C LYS A 48 -2.37 1.14 10.50
N PRO A 49 -2.92 0.95 11.71
CA PRO A 49 -3.48 -0.34 12.11
C PRO A 49 -4.63 -0.75 11.20
N ASP A 50 -4.58 -1.98 10.68
CA ASP A 50 -5.62 -2.47 9.77
C ASP A 50 -6.98 -2.59 10.47
N ASP A 51 -7.01 -2.84 11.78
CA ASP A 51 -8.24 -2.90 12.60
C ASP A 51 -9.05 -1.60 12.61
N GLN A 52 -8.44 -0.47 12.30
CA GLN A 52 -9.13 0.82 12.19
C GLN A 52 -9.91 0.99 10.89
N ILE A 53 -9.59 0.22 9.84
CA ILE A 53 -10.31 0.33 8.57
C ILE A 53 -11.75 -0.20 8.76
N PRO A 54 -12.78 0.54 8.33
CA PRO A 54 -14.17 0.10 8.41
C PRO A 54 -14.35 -1.30 7.80
N ILE A 55 -15.04 -2.19 8.51
CA ILE A 55 -15.28 -3.58 8.08
C ILE A 55 -15.90 -3.62 6.68
N GLU A 56 -16.90 -2.78 6.42
CA GLU A 56 -17.57 -2.70 5.13
C GLU A 56 -16.60 -2.34 3.99
N TYR A 57 -15.70 -1.39 4.23
CA TYR A 57 -14.66 -1.04 3.25
C TYR A 57 -13.76 -2.25 2.97
N LYS A 58 -13.29 -2.96 4.02
CA LYS A 58 -12.41 -4.12 3.84
C LYS A 58 -13.05 -5.19 2.98
N GLU A 59 -14.31 -5.52 3.27
CA GLU A 59 -15.05 -6.57 2.57
C GLU A 59 -15.31 -6.19 1.11
N LYS A 60 -15.80 -4.97 0.86
CA LYS A 60 -16.14 -4.51 -0.50
C LYS A 60 -14.93 -4.20 -1.39
N SER A 61 -13.79 -3.89 -0.79
CA SER A 61 -12.53 -3.61 -1.52
C SER A 61 -11.53 -4.76 -1.52
N HIS A 62 -11.89 -5.93 -0.98
CA HIS A 62 -10.97 -7.06 -0.81
C HIS A 62 -9.61 -6.61 -0.24
N TYR A 63 -9.65 -5.76 0.79
CA TYR A 63 -8.48 -5.04 1.28
C TYR A 63 -7.39 -5.98 1.79
N LYS A 64 -6.15 -5.74 1.34
CA LYS A 64 -4.95 -6.41 1.83
C LYS A 64 -3.84 -5.39 2.06
N SER A 65 -3.15 -5.53 3.19
CA SER A 65 -1.98 -4.73 3.54
C SER A 65 -0.76 -5.63 3.67
N VAL A 66 0.40 -5.11 3.28
CA VAL A 66 1.69 -5.79 3.48
C VAL A 66 2.62 -4.83 4.22
N TYR A 67 3.11 -5.28 5.37
CA TYR A 67 4.03 -4.50 6.18
C TYR A 67 5.43 -4.42 5.54
N ARG A 68 6.07 -3.25 5.64
CA ARG A 68 7.47 -3.06 5.23
C ARG A 68 8.19 -2.07 6.13
N ASP A 69 9.32 -2.48 6.70
CA ASP A 69 10.29 -1.51 7.22
C ASP A 69 11.12 -0.98 6.04
N ALA A 70 10.71 0.16 5.51
CA ALA A 70 11.42 0.85 4.43
C ALA A 70 12.43 1.88 4.96
N SER A 71 12.96 1.73 6.18
CA SER A 71 13.95 2.68 6.72
C SER A 71 15.24 2.72 5.87
N VAL A 72 15.90 3.88 5.87
CA VAL A 72 17.21 4.05 5.24
C VAL A 72 18.25 3.30 6.09
N THR A 73 19.09 2.49 5.46
CA THR A 73 20.17 1.75 6.13
C THR A 73 21.51 2.05 5.46
N PRO A 74 22.62 2.21 6.21
CA PRO A 74 23.94 2.44 5.63
C PRO A 74 24.35 1.34 4.65
N TRP A 75 24.11 0.08 5.02
CA TRP A 75 24.41 -1.06 4.15
C TRP A 75 23.56 -1.11 2.90
N GLY A 76 22.26 -0.81 2.99
CA GLY A 76 21.38 -0.75 1.83
C GLY A 76 21.80 0.37 0.88
N ALA A 77 22.14 1.55 1.41
CA ALA A 77 22.61 2.68 0.62
C ALA A 77 23.94 2.35 -0.09
N PHE A 78 24.89 1.73 0.63
CA PHE A 78 26.17 1.31 0.08
C PHE A 78 26.01 0.25 -1.02
N ALA A 79 25.23 -0.80 -0.78
CA ALA A 79 24.96 -1.83 -1.78
C ALA A 79 24.28 -1.26 -3.04
N ASN A 80 23.41 -0.25 -2.87
CA ASN A 80 22.73 0.40 -3.97
C ASN A 80 23.65 1.28 -4.84
N LEU A 81 24.89 1.59 -4.41
CA LEU A 81 25.87 2.27 -5.28
C LEU A 81 26.26 1.42 -6.51
N PHE A 82 26.07 0.10 -6.42
CA PHE A 82 26.31 -0.85 -7.51
C PHE A 82 25.04 -1.15 -8.32
N SER A 83 23.96 -0.39 -8.10
CA SER A 83 22.68 -0.51 -8.81
C SER A 83 22.37 0.75 -9.61
N SER A 84 21.69 0.60 -10.74
CA SER A 84 21.15 1.72 -11.52
C SER A 84 19.81 2.25 -10.98
N GLN A 85 19.21 1.58 -9.99
CA GLN A 85 17.96 2.02 -9.37
C GLN A 85 18.19 3.06 -8.28
N SER A 86 17.24 3.99 -8.12
CA SER A 86 17.24 4.91 -6.99
C SER A 86 17.05 4.16 -5.67
N TYR A 87 17.96 4.38 -4.71
CA TYR A 87 17.86 3.78 -3.38
C TYR A 87 16.56 4.16 -2.65
N PHE A 88 16.03 5.37 -2.94
CA PHE A 88 14.77 5.80 -2.33
C PHE A 88 13.60 4.93 -2.77
N VAL A 89 13.61 4.47 -4.02
CA VAL A 89 12.56 3.64 -4.61
C VAL A 89 12.81 2.16 -4.33
N SER A 90 14.06 1.70 -4.40
CA SER A 90 14.40 0.27 -4.28
C SER A 90 13.93 -0.37 -2.96
N ARG A 91 13.85 0.42 -1.87
CA ARG A 91 13.33 -0.03 -0.56
C ARG A 91 11.87 -0.50 -0.58
N PHE A 92 11.10 -0.09 -1.59
CA PHE A 92 9.67 -0.44 -1.76
C PHE A 92 9.44 -1.64 -2.68
N TYR A 93 10.49 -2.21 -3.30
CA TYR A 93 10.41 -3.49 -3.97
C TYR A 93 10.82 -4.60 -3.01
N PHE A 94 9.89 -5.51 -2.73
CA PHE A 94 10.11 -6.64 -1.80
C PHE A 94 9.19 -7.81 -2.13
N SER A 95 9.68 -9.02 -1.89
CA SER A 95 9.06 -10.26 -2.34
C SER A 95 7.70 -10.51 -1.68
N GLU A 96 7.49 -10.05 -0.46
CA GLU A 96 6.21 -10.20 0.23
C GLU A 96 5.09 -9.41 -0.47
N PHE A 97 5.41 -8.23 -1.04
CA PHE A 97 4.44 -7.46 -1.83
C PHE A 97 4.16 -8.11 -3.18
N GLU A 98 5.20 -8.61 -3.85
CA GLU A 98 5.09 -9.32 -5.12
C GLU A 98 4.24 -10.59 -4.97
N LYS A 99 4.48 -11.37 -3.92
CA LYS A 99 3.65 -12.54 -3.59
C LYS A 99 2.20 -12.14 -3.36
N ALA A 100 1.97 -11.09 -2.57
CA ALA A 100 0.61 -10.62 -2.30
C ALA A 100 -0.12 -10.09 -3.53
N LEU A 101 0.62 -9.65 -4.56
CA LEU A 101 0.09 -9.16 -5.85
C LEU A 101 -0.31 -10.31 -6.80
N MET A 102 0.33 -11.47 -6.69
CA MET A 102 0.05 -12.65 -7.52
C MET A 102 -1.09 -13.53 -6.97
N GLU A 103 -1.40 -13.39 -5.68
CA GLU A 103 -2.52 -14.05 -4.99
C GLU A 103 -3.85 -13.35 -5.26
#